data_AF-A0A3D2Q2H7-F1
#
_entry.id   AF-A0A3D2Q2H7-F1
#
_cell.length_a   1.000
_cell.length_b   1.000
_cell.length_c   1.000
_cell.angle_alpha   90.00
_cell.angle_beta   90.00
_cell.angle_gamma   90.00
#
_symmetry.space_group_name_H-M   'P 1'
#
loop_
_entity.id
_entity.type
_entity.pdbx_description
1 polymer ?
#
loop_
_entity_poly.entity_id
_entity_poly.type
_entity_poly.pdbx_seq_one_letter_code
_entity_poly.pdbx_strand_id
1 'polypeptide(L)' 'MWAGIRVERQAKGAPISVQDAWIAATALRYGIPLVTHNNGDFKEIDGLIVVSIAQEGSKS' A
#
# COMPACT_ATOMS: atom_id res chain seq x y z
N MET A 1 3.48 13.64 -3.58
CA MET A 1 2.73 12.88 -2.56
C MET A 1 3.50 11.67 -2.04
N TRP A 2 4.21 10.90 -2.89
CA TRP A 2 5.02 9.74 -2.46
C TRP A 2 6.02 10.02 -1.33
N ALA A 3 6.66 11.20 -1.31
CA ALA A 3 7.62 11.56 -0.26
C ALA A 3 6.94 11.67 1.13
N GLY A 4 5.71 12.18 1.19
CA GLY A 4 4.94 12.27 2.43
C GLY A 4 4.58 10.88 2.97
N ILE A 5 4.12 9.98 2.09
CA ILE A 5 3.84 8.58 2.43
C ILE A 5 5.07 7.91 3.02
N ARG A 6 6.26 8.16 2.45
CA ARG A 6 7.51 7.59 2.98
C ARG A 6 7.87 8.14 4.35
N VAL A 7 7.70 9.45 4.58
CA VAL A 7 7.96 10.07 5.90
C VAL A 7 7.01 9.50 6.95
N GLU A 8 5.73 9.38 6.63
CA GLU A 8 4.70 8.79 7.49
C GLU A 8 5.04 7.33 7.85
N ARG A 9 5.31 6.51 6.84
CA ARG A 9 5.68 5.10 6.98
C ARG A 9 6.97 4.91 7.78
N GLN A 10 7.96 5.78 7.58
CA GLN A 10 9.19 5.79 8.37
C GLN A 10 8.90 6.11 9.85
N ALA A 11 8.05 7.10 10.12
CA ALA A 11 7.66 7.46 11.49
C ALA A 11 6.88 6.34 12.20
N LYS A 12 6.12 5.54 11.45
CA LYS A 12 5.40 4.36 11.93
C LYS A 12 6.28 3.09 12.06
N GLY A 13 7.59 3.18 11.77
CA GLY A 13 8.51 2.04 11.86
C GLY A 13 8.34 0.98 10.76
N ALA A 14 7.61 1.31 9.70
CA ALA A 14 7.30 0.42 8.58
C ALA A 14 7.75 1.07 7.27
N PRO A 15 9.06 1.20 6.99
CA PRO A 15 9.52 1.84 5.75
C PRO A 15 8.91 1.18 4.51
N ILE A 16 8.69 1.98 3.47
CA ILE A 16 8.14 1.55 2.18
C ILE A 16 9.11 1.92 1.06
N SER A 17 9.20 1.07 0.03
CA SER A 17 10.02 1.33 -1.15
C SER A 17 9.54 2.59 -1.88
N VAL A 18 10.43 3.19 -2.67
CA VAL A 18 10.03 4.34 -3.51
C VAL A 18 8.99 3.91 -4.54
N GLN A 19 9.11 2.71 -5.12
CA GLN A 19 8.17 2.20 -6.11
C GLN A 19 6.77 2.05 -5.52
N ASP A 20 6.65 1.40 -4.37
CA ASP A 20 5.37 1.18 -3.72
C ASP A 20 4.75 2.49 -3.22
N ALA A 21 5.57 3.44 -2.77
CA ALA A 21 5.09 4.78 -2.40
C ALA A 21 4.49 5.53 -3.60
N TRP A 22 5.02 5.34 -4.82
CA TRP A 22 4.43 5.91 -6.04
C TRP A 22 3.10 5.26 -6.38
N ILE A 23 2.99 3.94 -6.23
CA ILE A 23 1.75 3.21 -6.47
C ILE A 23 0.67 3.67 -5.47
N ALA A 24 1.00 3.73 -4.17
CA ALA A 24 0.10 4.23 -3.13
C ALA A 24 -0.34 5.68 -3.38
N ALA A 25 0.59 6.55 -3.76
CA ALA A 25 0.29 7.95 -4.10
C ALA A 25 -0.66 8.08 -5.29
N THR A 26 -0.55 7.17 -6.26
CA THR A 26 -1.43 7.16 -7.44
C THR A 26 -2.84 6.76 -7.03
N ALA A 27 -3.01 5.69 -6.25
CA ALA A 27 -4.30 5.26 -5.73
C ALA A 27 -4.98 6.35 -4.88
N LEU A 28 -4.23 6.98 -3.98
CA LEU A 28 -4.70 8.11 -3.17
C LEU A 28 -5.14 9.30 -4.03
N ARG A 29 -4.35 9.66 -5.05
CA ARG A 29 -4.66 10.81 -5.92
C ARG A 29 -5.98 10.62 -6.67
N TYR A 30 -6.30 9.39 -7.08
CA TYR A 30 -7.52 9.08 -7.81
C TYR A 30 -8.66 8.59 -6.91
N GLY A 31 -8.43 8.41 -5.61
CA GLY A 31 -9.43 7.90 -4.67
C GLY A 31 -9.88 6.48 -5.00
N ILE A 32 -9.01 5.66 -5.59
CA ILE A 32 -9.34 4.29 -6.03
C ILE A 32 -8.74 3.23 -5.11
N PRO A 33 -9.35 2.04 -5.00
CA PRO A 33 -8.77 0.93 -4.24
C PRO A 33 -7.47 0.43 -4.88
N LEU A 34 -6.47 0.16 -4.04
CA LEU A 34 -5.26 -0.54 -4.39
C LEU A 34 -5.46 -2.05 -4.20
N VAL A 35 -5.52 -2.81 -5.30
CA VAL A 35 -5.57 -4.26 -5.24
C VAL A 35 -4.16 -4.83 -5.22
N THR A 36 -3.83 -5.65 -4.22
CA THR A 36 -2.50 -6.27 -4.10
C THR A 36 -2.58 -7.66 -3.46
N HIS A 37 -1.60 -8.51 -3.77
CA HIS A 37 -1.38 -9.78 -3.09
C HIS A 37 -0.56 -9.58 -1.80
N ASN A 38 0.31 -8.56 -1.76
CA ASN A 38 1.10 -8.22 -0.58
C ASN A 38 0.53 -6.98 0.11
N ASN A 39 -0.60 -7.16 0.80
CA ASN A 39 -1.27 -6.06 1.49
C ASN A 39 -0.41 -5.45 2.62
N GLY A 40 0.55 -6.21 3.17
CA GLY A 40 1.39 -5.81 4.30
C GLY A 40 2.20 -4.54 4.03
N ASP A 41 2.71 -4.41 2.82
CA ASP A 41 3.55 -3.28 2.40
C ASP A 41 2.78 -1.96 2.33
N PHE A 42 1.45 -2.04 2.20
CA PHE A 42 0.55 -0.88 2.04
C PHE A 42 -0.32 -0.62 3.28
N LYS A 43 -0.14 -1.40 4.36
CA LYS A 43 -0.88 -1.18 5.61
C LYS A 43 -0.51 0.16 6.23
N GLU A 44 -1.46 0.75 6.95
CA GLU A 44 -1.24 1.95 7.76
C GLU A 44 -0.78 3.19 6.95
N ILE A 45 -1.14 3.27 5.67
CA ILE A 45 -1.08 4.51 4.88
C ILE A 45 -2.43 5.20 5.00
N ASP A 46 -2.45 6.38 5.60
CA ASP A 46 -3.70 7.07 5.91
C ASP A 46 -4.50 7.40 4.63
N GLY A 47 -5.78 7.01 4.62
CA GLY A 47 -6.70 7.24 3.49
C GLY A 47 -6.57 6.26 2.32
N LEU A 48 -5.60 5.33 2.34
CA LEU A 48 -5.44 4.34 1.28
C LEU A 48 -6.38 3.13 1.51
N ILE A 49 -7.25 2.87 0.55
CA ILE A 49 -8.09 1.66 0.55
C ILE A 49 -7.29 0.52 -0.09
N VAL A 50 -6.94 -0.49 0.69
CA VAL A 50 -6.21 -1.67 0.21
C VAL A 50 -7.15 -2.87 0.15
N VAL A 51 -7.23 -3.48 -1.04
CA VAL A 51 -7.99 -4.71 -1.27
C VAL A 51 -7.00 -5.86 -1.44
N SER A 52 -7.06 -6.81 -0.52
CA SER A 52 -6.26 -8.02 -0.63
C SER A 52 -6.97 -9.03 -1.52
N ILE A 53 -6.30 -9.51 -2.56
CA ILE A 53 -6.76 -10.73 -3.25
C ILE A 53 -6.23 -11.93 -2.46
N ALA A 54 -7.11 -12.65 -1.77
CA ALA A 54 -6.76 -13.96 -1.24
C ALA A 54 -6.41 -14.85 -2.45
N GLN A 55 -5.27 -15.56 -2.40
CA GLN A 55 -4.98 -16.58 -3.39
C GLN A 55 -6.03 -17.69 -3.24
N GLU A 56 -6.92 -17.85 -4.22
CA GLU A 56 -7.72 -19.07 -4.32
C GLU A 56 -6.77 -20.24 -4.64
N GLY A 57 -6.47 -21.04 -3.62
CA GLY A 57 -5.99 -22.41 -3.80
C GLY A 57 -4.48 -22.62 -3.71
N SER A 58 -4.06 -23.22 -2.60
CA SER A 58 -3.31 -24.47 -2.68
C SER A 58 -4.07 -25.50 -1.87
N LYS A 59 -5.05 -26.17 -2.51
CA LYS A 59 -5.50 -27.49 -2.03
C LYS A 59 -4.36 -28.44 -2.36
N SER A 60 -3.59 -28.82 -1.34
CA SER A 60 -2.80 -30.07 -1.37
C SER A 60 -3.73 -31.27 -1.22
#